data_AF-A0A3D1XYG1-F1
#
_entry.id   AF-A0A3D1XYG1-F1
#
_cell.length_a   1.000
_cell.length_b   1.000
_cell.length_c   1.000
_cell.angle_alpha   90.00
_cell.angle_beta   90.00
_cell.angle_gamma   90.00
#
_symmetry.space_group_name_H-M   'P 1'
#
loop_
_entity.id
_entity.type
_entity.pdbx_description
1 polymer ?
#
loop_
_entity_poly.entity_id
_entity_poly.type
_entity_poly.pdbx_seq_one_letter_code
_entity_poly.pdbx_strand_id
1 'polypeptide(L)'
;MAYEDFGTNEGLMVSLDDVKNKVLIYYQDFPQIFSHYGAKFAFHSCGSIHPVIPELLNLDVSILDPVQVSAKGMDIKLLKDRYGDKLTFRGAIDTVELLPRKTKEEVKEKVKYTVDVLGKNGGYIFCSSNNINADTPLENVLAMYEVVLGDKFWEK
;
A
#
# COMPACT_ATOMS: atom_id res chain seq x y z
N MET A 1 7.45 7.44 9.17
CA MET A 1 6.51 7.46 8.05
C MET A 1 6.03 8.90 7.89
N ALA A 2 6.01 9.40 6.65
CA ALA A 2 5.34 10.66 6.31
C ALA A 2 3.89 10.38 5.91
N TYR A 3 2.94 11.23 6.30
CA TYR A 3 1.52 11.11 5.98
C TYR A 3 1.07 12.31 5.17
N GLU A 4 0.82 12.10 3.88
CA GLU A 4 0.40 13.15 2.94
C GLU A 4 -0.71 12.60 2.04
N ASP A 5 -1.90 13.18 2.04
CA ASP A 5 -2.96 12.76 1.13
C ASP A 5 -3.15 13.79 0.03
N PHE A 6 -2.58 13.50 -1.14
CA PHE A 6 -2.74 14.32 -2.36
C PHE A 6 -3.31 13.51 -3.53
N GLY A 7 -3.55 12.21 -3.36
CA GLY A 7 -4.19 11.35 -4.36
C GLY A 7 -5.71 11.28 -4.19
N THR A 8 -6.40 11.11 -5.32
CA THR A 8 -7.82 10.74 -5.45
C THR A 8 -7.92 9.40 -6.16
N ASN A 9 -9.11 8.83 -6.32
CA ASN A 9 -9.25 7.60 -7.12
C ASN A 9 -8.80 7.76 -8.59
N GLU A 10 -8.83 8.97 -9.14
CA GLU A 10 -8.57 9.22 -10.57
C GLU A 10 -7.18 9.81 -10.87
N GLY A 11 -6.53 10.40 -9.88
CA GLY A 11 -5.23 11.07 -10.03
C GLY A 11 -4.92 12.00 -8.86
N LEU A 12 -4.01 12.95 -9.07
CA LEU A 12 -3.60 13.90 -8.03
C LEU A 12 -4.62 15.03 -7.84
N MET A 13 -4.79 15.51 -6.60
CA MET A 13 -5.58 16.71 -6.26
C MET A 13 -4.88 18.01 -6.68
N VAL A 14 -3.56 17.98 -6.79
CA VAL A 14 -2.72 19.11 -7.21
C VAL A 14 -1.77 18.65 -8.31
N SER A 15 -1.12 19.58 -9.00
CA SER A 15 -0.18 19.22 -10.06
C SER A 15 0.99 18.40 -9.53
N LEU A 16 1.57 17.54 -10.38
CA LEU A 16 2.78 16.80 -10.02
C LEU A 16 3.92 17.76 -9.63
N ASP A 17 4.03 18.89 -10.31
CA ASP A 17 5.03 19.91 -9.99
C ASP A 17 4.81 20.54 -8.61
N ASP A 18 3.56 20.74 -8.20
CA ASP A 18 3.25 21.21 -6.84
C ASP A 18 3.60 20.14 -5.80
N VAL A 19 3.30 18.86 -6.05
CA VAL A 19 3.72 17.78 -5.13
C VAL A 19 5.25 17.81 -4.97
N LYS A 20 6.00 17.87 -6.07
CA LYS A 20 7.47 17.90 -6.02
C LYS A 20 8.00 19.12 -5.29
N ASN A 21 7.56 20.31 -5.69
CA ASN A 21 8.19 21.57 -5.29
C ASN A 21 7.59 22.19 -4.02
N LYS A 22 6.43 21.70 -3.56
CA LYS A 22 5.75 22.25 -2.38
C LYS A 22 5.45 21.21 -1.30
N VAL A 23 5.49 19.91 -1.61
CA VAL A 23 5.26 18.84 -0.61
C VAL A 23 6.55 18.08 -0.34
N LEU A 24 7.14 17.45 -1.36
CA LEU A 24 8.29 16.56 -1.19
C LEU A 24 9.56 17.27 -0.71
N ILE A 25 9.67 18.59 -0.90
CA ILE A 25 10.81 19.39 -0.42
C ILE A 25 11.03 19.28 1.10
N TYR A 26 9.96 19.06 1.88
CA TYR A 26 10.06 18.97 3.34
C TYR A 26 10.62 17.64 3.84
N TYR A 27 10.75 16.66 2.94
CA TYR A 27 11.12 15.30 3.28
C TYR A 27 12.53 14.90 2.79
N GLN A 28 13.31 15.85 2.25
CA GLN A 28 14.62 15.58 1.64
C GLN A 28 15.64 14.93 2.59
N ASP A 29 15.60 15.30 3.87
CA ASP A 29 16.54 14.79 4.88
C ASP A 29 16.02 13.53 5.61
N PHE A 30 14.75 13.14 5.36
CA PHE A 30 14.13 12.03 6.08
C PHE A 30 14.84 10.69 5.82
N PRO A 31 15.20 10.31 4.58
CA PRO A 31 15.89 9.04 4.34
C PRO A 31 17.18 8.90 5.17
N GLN A 32 17.97 9.97 5.26
CA GLN A 32 19.22 9.98 6.02
C GLN A 32 18.94 9.89 7.52
N ILE A 33 17.94 10.62 8.03
CA ILE A 33 17.52 10.53 9.43
C ILE A 33 17.07 9.11 9.78
N PHE A 34 16.21 8.50 8.98
CA PHE A 34 15.73 7.13 9.23
C PHE A 34 16.88 6.13 9.14
N SER A 35 17.73 6.23 8.12
CA SER A 35 18.88 5.35 7.93
C SER A 35 19.89 5.45 9.08
N HIS A 36 20.11 6.65 9.64
CA HIS A 36 20.97 6.85 10.81
C HIS A 36 20.56 5.98 12.02
N TYR A 37 19.26 5.74 12.18
CA TYR A 37 18.70 4.88 13.24
C TYR A 37 18.42 3.44 12.77
N GLY A 38 18.93 3.03 11.59
CA GLY A 38 18.68 1.70 11.02
C GLY A 38 17.23 1.48 10.60
N ALA A 39 16.43 2.53 10.46
CA ALA A 39 15.02 2.47 10.07
C ALA A 39 14.85 2.71 8.55
N LYS A 40 13.69 2.31 8.02
CA LYS A 40 13.29 2.56 6.63
C LYS A 40 12.30 3.71 6.57
N PHE A 41 12.43 4.56 5.56
CA PHE A 41 11.49 5.65 5.33
C PHE A 41 10.29 5.16 4.53
N ALA A 42 9.10 5.30 5.13
CA ALA A 42 7.82 5.02 4.50
C ALA A 42 7.08 6.32 4.16
N PHE A 43 6.43 6.36 3.00
CA PHE A 43 5.63 7.50 2.58
C PHE A 43 4.19 7.05 2.35
N HIS A 44 3.26 7.73 3.01
CA HIS A 44 1.84 7.45 2.93
C HIS A 44 1.14 8.48 2.03
N SER A 45 0.37 8.01 1.03
CA SER A 45 -0.70 8.78 0.37
C SER A 45 -1.75 7.83 -0.20
N CYS A 46 -3.00 8.04 0.19
CA CYS A 46 -4.14 7.40 -0.45
C CYS A 46 -4.28 7.83 -1.92
N GLY A 47 -5.07 7.06 -2.67
CA GLY A 47 -5.46 7.34 -4.04
C GLY A 47 -4.42 6.96 -5.11
N SER A 48 -4.60 7.57 -6.27
CA SER A 48 -3.80 7.37 -7.48
C SER A 48 -2.59 8.29 -7.43
N ILE A 49 -1.47 7.71 -7.01
CA ILE A 49 -0.19 8.41 -6.89
C ILE A 49 0.87 7.88 -7.87
N HIS A 50 0.45 7.07 -8.85
CA HIS A 50 1.34 6.54 -9.90
C HIS A 50 2.35 7.56 -10.47
N PRO A 51 1.97 8.81 -10.83
CA PRO A 51 2.92 9.79 -11.34
C PRO A 51 3.94 10.29 -10.30
N VAL A 52 3.68 10.12 -9.00
CA VAL A 52 4.54 10.58 -7.90
C VAL A 52 5.54 9.50 -7.47
N ILE A 53 5.26 8.22 -7.73
CA ILE A 53 6.13 7.09 -7.33
C ILE A 53 7.61 7.28 -7.76
N PRO A 54 7.93 7.73 -8.99
CA PRO A 54 9.31 8.01 -9.38
C PRO A 54 10.00 9.06 -8.51
N GLU A 55 9.26 10.06 -8.03
CA GLU A 55 9.80 11.12 -7.18
C GLU A 55 10.02 10.64 -5.74
N LEU A 56 9.15 9.75 -5.24
CA LEU A 56 9.37 9.09 -3.96
C LEU A 56 10.65 8.25 -4.00
N LEU A 57 10.93 7.58 -5.12
CA LEU A 57 12.19 6.86 -5.32
C LEU A 57 13.40 7.80 -5.37
N ASN A 58 13.29 8.96 -6.02
CA ASN A 58 14.35 9.99 -6.02
C ASN A 58 14.61 10.53 -4.61
N LEU A 59 13.60 10.49 -3.74
CA LEU A 59 13.66 10.84 -2.33
C LEU A 59 14.06 9.65 -1.44
N ASP A 60 14.58 8.55 -1.99
CA ASP A 60 14.99 7.37 -1.23
C ASP A 60 13.90 6.77 -0.29
N VAL A 61 12.62 6.94 -0.65
CA VAL A 61 11.52 6.25 0.03
C VAL A 61 11.67 4.75 -0.19
N SER A 62 11.61 3.99 0.91
CA SER A 62 11.76 2.53 0.89
C SER A 62 10.43 1.79 0.91
N ILE A 63 9.38 2.40 1.46
CA ILE A 63 8.06 1.76 1.64
C ILE A 63 6.98 2.68 1.08
N LEU A 64 6.20 2.15 0.14
CA LEU A 64 4.99 2.80 -0.39
C LEU A 64 3.78 2.35 0.42
N ASP A 65 3.11 3.31 1.05
CA ASP A 65 1.90 3.08 1.84
C ASP A 65 0.76 4.01 1.38
N PRO A 66 -0.49 3.55 1.40
CA PRO A 66 -0.86 2.20 1.01
C PRO A 66 -0.68 2.01 -0.51
N VAL A 67 -0.73 0.76 -0.97
CA VAL A 67 -1.16 0.47 -2.34
C VAL A 67 -2.68 0.43 -2.36
N GLN A 68 -3.34 1.51 -2.79
CA GLN A 68 -4.79 1.55 -2.94
C GLN A 68 -5.23 0.98 -4.29
N VAL A 69 -5.55 -0.31 -4.33
CA VAL A 69 -5.87 -1.05 -5.58
C VAL A 69 -7.13 -0.57 -6.31
N SER A 70 -8.02 0.14 -5.63
CA SER A 70 -9.22 0.76 -6.23
C SER A 70 -8.91 2.04 -7.00
N ALA A 71 -7.71 2.62 -6.81
CA ALA A 71 -7.31 3.84 -7.50
C ALA A 71 -6.65 3.55 -8.86
N LYS A 72 -6.87 4.45 -9.81
CA LYS A 72 -6.34 4.35 -11.16
C LYS A 72 -4.81 4.27 -11.16
N GLY A 73 -4.24 3.36 -11.97
CA GLY A 73 -2.79 3.23 -12.11
C GLY A 73 -2.08 2.59 -10.91
N MET A 74 -2.81 2.07 -9.93
CA MET A 74 -2.28 1.40 -8.74
C MET A 74 -2.41 -0.13 -8.81
N ASP A 75 -2.38 -0.71 -10.02
CA ASP A 75 -2.41 -2.16 -10.22
C ASP A 75 -1.17 -2.83 -9.61
N ILE A 76 -1.38 -3.84 -8.77
CA ILE A 76 -0.32 -4.47 -7.98
C ILE A 76 0.73 -5.16 -8.84
N LYS A 77 0.35 -5.72 -10.00
CA LYS A 77 1.28 -6.43 -10.87
C LYS A 77 2.17 -5.42 -11.60
N LEU A 78 1.59 -4.36 -12.15
CA LEU A 78 2.34 -3.29 -12.77
C LEU A 78 3.28 -2.60 -11.77
N LEU A 79 2.83 -2.37 -10.54
CA LEU A 79 3.67 -1.80 -9.49
C LEU A 79 4.82 -2.74 -9.11
N LYS A 80 4.53 -4.03 -8.90
CA LYS A 80 5.56 -5.02 -8.57
C LYS A 80 6.59 -5.17 -9.68
N ASP A 81 6.15 -5.27 -10.93
CA ASP A 81 7.03 -5.44 -12.10
C ASP A 81 7.94 -4.22 -12.31
N ARG A 82 7.44 -3.00 -12.04
CA ARG A 82 8.20 -1.75 -12.26
C ARG A 82 9.10 -1.37 -11.09
N TYR A 83 8.64 -1.61 -9.85
CA TYR A 83 9.26 -1.02 -8.65
C TYR A 83 9.56 -2.03 -7.54
N GLY A 84 9.26 -3.32 -7.73
CA GLY A 84 9.38 -4.35 -6.69
C GLY A 84 10.79 -4.60 -6.17
N ASP A 85 11.82 -4.24 -6.93
CA ASP A 85 13.23 -4.34 -6.49
C ASP A 85 13.69 -3.09 -5.70
N LYS A 86 12.87 -2.03 -5.67
CA LYS A 86 13.21 -0.74 -5.06
C LYS A 86 12.28 -0.37 -3.91
N LEU A 87 11.02 -0.80 -3.96
CA LEU A 87 10.00 -0.49 -2.98
C LEU A 87 9.50 -1.75 -2.29
N THR A 88 9.28 -1.61 -0.99
CA THR A 88 8.35 -2.46 -0.25
C THR A 88 6.95 -1.87 -0.35
N PHE A 89 5.97 -2.70 -0.67
CA PHE A 89 4.57 -2.29 -0.73
C PHE A 89 3.86 -2.59 0.58
N ARG A 90 3.03 -1.67 1.08
CA ARG A 90 2.17 -1.88 2.25
C ARG A 90 0.70 -1.71 1.85
N GLY A 91 -0.20 -2.51 2.43
CA GLY A 91 -1.64 -2.43 2.14
C GLY A 91 -2.09 -3.39 1.03
N ALA A 92 -2.81 -2.88 0.04
CA ALA A 92 -3.35 -3.62 -1.11
C ALA A 92 -4.59 -4.51 -0.90
N ILE A 93 -5.08 -4.67 0.34
CA ILE A 93 -6.39 -5.29 0.56
C ILE A 93 -7.46 -4.20 0.61
N ASP A 94 -8.41 -4.22 -0.33
CA ASP A 94 -9.38 -3.15 -0.52
C ASP A 94 -10.46 -3.12 0.58
N THR A 95 -10.67 -1.94 1.16
CA THR A 95 -11.63 -1.69 2.25
C THR A 95 -12.94 -1.06 1.79
N VAL A 96 -13.12 -0.86 0.48
CA VAL A 96 -14.34 -0.25 -0.10
C VAL A 96 -15.22 -1.29 -0.77
N GLU A 97 -14.66 -2.08 -1.70
CA GLU A 97 -15.42 -3.10 -2.43
C GLU A 97 -15.14 -4.50 -1.92
N LEU A 98 -13.86 -4.90 -1.80
CA LEU A 98 -13.51 -6.27 -1.46
C LEU A 98 -14.01 -6.68 -0.06
N LEU A 99 -13.49 -6.06 0.99
CA LEU A 99 -13.81 -6.46 2.36
C LEU A 99 -15.30 -6.24 2.72
N PRO A 100 -15.96 -5.12 2.36
CA PRO A 100 -17.34 -4.89 2.79
C PRO A 100 -18.40 -5.59 1.93
N ARG A 101 -18.11 -5.92 0.65
CA ARG A 101 -19.16 -6.29 -0.32
C ARG A 101 -19.01 -7.69 -0.92
N LYS A 102 -17.83 -8.32 -0.83
CA LYS A 102 -17.58 -9.64 -1.44
C LYS A 102 -17.81 -10.78 -0.48
N THR A 103 -17.92 -11.99 -1.00
CA THR A 103 -18.03 -13.20 -0.18
C THR A 103 -16.70 -13.54 0.48
N LYS A 104 -16.76 -14.36 1.53
CA LYS A 104 -15.58 -14.89 2.22
C LYS A 104 -14.59 -15.53 1.23
N GLU A 105 -15.10 -16.31 0.28
CA GLU A 105 -14.33 -17.02 -0.73
C GLU A 105 -13.64 -16.06 -1.71
N GLU A 106 -14.35 -15.05 -2.20
CA GLU A 106 -13.80 -14.00 -3.07
C GLU A 106 -12.70 -13.20 -2.33
N VAL A 107 -12.90 -12.91 -1.04
CA VAL A 107 -11.88 -12.26 -0.20
C VAL A 107 -10.64 -13.14 -0.09
N LYS A 108 -10.78 -14.44 0.18
CA LYS A 108 -9.65 -15.37 0.27
C LYS A 108 -8.87 -15.44 -1.04
N GLU A 109 -9.57 -15.58 -2.16
CA GLU A 109 -8.96 -15.64 -3.49
C GLU A 109 -8.17 -14.36 -3.78
N LYS A 110 -8.78 -13.20 -3.53
CA LYS A 110 -8.14 -11.92 -3.81
C LYS A 110 -6.95 -11.65 -2.90
N VAL A 111 -7.06 -11.98 -1.61
CA VAL A 111 -5.96 -11.86 -0.63
C VAL A 111 -4.80 -12.75 -1.04
N LYS A 112 -5.07 -14.02 -1.40
CA LYS A 112 -4.05 -14.94 -1.89
C LYS A 112 -3.35 -14.39 -3.13
N TYR A 113 -4.11 -13.93 -4.12
CA TYR A 113 -3.55 -13.30 -5.33
C TYR A 113 -2.66 -12.10 -4.98
N THR A 114 -3.10 -11.22 -4.08
CA THR A 114 -2.32 -10.05 -3.67
C THR A 114 -1.01 -10.44 -2.99
N VAL A 115 -1.04 -11.43 -2.09
CA VAL A 115 0.15 -11.96 -1.40
C VAL A 115 1.11 -12.60 -2.40
N ASP A 116 0.60 -13.42 -3.33
CA ASP A 116 1.41 -14.10 -4.34
C ASP A 116 2.11 -13.09 -5.28
N VAL A 117 1.42 -12.00 -5.65
CA VAL A 117 1.99 -10.96 -6.54
C VAL A 117 2.96 -10.06 -5.79
N LEU A 118 2.51 -9.38 -4.74
CA LEU A 118 3.33 -8.37 -4.05
C LEU A 118 4.43 -9.02 -3.21
N GLY A 119 4.16 -10.18 -2.62
CA GLY A 119 5.11 -10.94 -1.80
C GLY A 119 6.16 -11.71 -2.59
N LYS A 120 6.03 -11.82 -3.93
CA LYS A 120 7.05 -12.44 -4.78
C LYS A 120 8.41 -11.79 -4.54
N ASN A 121 9.41 -12.59 -4.18
CA ASN A 121 10.77 -12.14 -3.83
C ASN A 121 10.83 -11.16 -2.63
N GLY A 122 9.83 -11.16 -1.74
CA GLY A 122 9.76 -10.26 -0.58
C GLY A 122 9.23 -8.86 -0.94
N GLY A 123 9.39 -7.90 -0.02
CA GLY A 123 8.99 -6.51 -0.25
C GLY A 123 7.47 -6.26 -0.16
N TYR A 124 6.75 -7.00 0.68
CA TYR A 124 5.32 -6.77 0.94
C TYR A 124 5.02 -6.80 2.44
N ILE A 125 4.33 -5.77 2.93
CA ILE A 125 3.78 -5.66 4.27
C ILE A 125 2.26 -5.78 4.15
N PHE A 126 1.75 -6.97 4.48
CA PHE A 126 0.35 -7.29 4.39
C PHE A 126 -0.49 -6.48 5.40
N CYS A 127 -1.44 -5.69 4.89
CA CYS A 127 -2.53 -5.10 5.66
C CYS A 127 -3.64 -4.60 4.72
N SER A 128 -4.72 -4.06 5.26
CA SER A 128 -5.72 -3.31 4.49
C SER A 128 -5.14 -2.02 3.91
N SER A 129 -5.71 -1.57 2.78
CA SER A 129 -5.32 -0.33 2.09
C SER A 129 -5.69 0.93 2.87
N ASN A 130 -6.62 0.82 3.82
CA ASN A 130 -6.95 1.84 4.80
C ASN A 130 -7.48 1.14 6.06
N ASN A 131 -8.04 1.88 7.00
CA ASN A 131 -8.73 1.31 8.15
C ASN A 131 -9.91 0.43 7.70
N ILE A 132 -10.10 -0.69 8.39
CA ILE A 132 -11.28 -1.53 8.23
C ILE A 132 -12.46 -0.81 8.87
N ASN A 133 -13.52 -0.59 8.10
CA ASN A 133 -14.70 0.16 8.53
C ASN A 133 -15.71 -0.75 9.24
N ALA A 134 -16.59 -0.14 10.03
CA ALA A 134 -17.59 -0.86 10.83
C ALA A 134 -18.63 -1.64 10.01
N ASP A 135 -18.77 -1.33 8.72
CA ASP A 135 -19.64 -2.03 7.77
C ASP A 135 -18.98 -3.28 7.15
N THR A 136 -17.72 -3.57 7.49
CA THR A 136 -17.03 -4.78 7.03
C THR A 136 -17.48 -6.00 7.83
N PRO A 137 -18.04 -7.05 7.20
CA PRO A 137 -18.40 -8.28 7.88
C PRO A 137 -17.19 -8.94 8.54
N LEU A 138 -17.37 -9.42 9.78
CA LEU A 138 -16.28 -10.03 10.57
C LEU A 138 -15.67 -11.23 9.83
N GLU A 139 -16.49 -12.06 9.19
CA GLU A 139 -16.06 -13.23 8.43
C GLU A 139 -15.09 -12.88 7.30
N ASN A 140 -15.22 -11.70 6.69
CA ASN A 140 -14.32 -11.23 5.64
C ASN A 140 -12.97 -10.77 6.22
N VAL A 141 -12.99 -10.11 7.39
CA VAL A 141 -11.76 -9.78 8.13
C VAL A 141 -11.02 -11.03 8.56
N LEU A 142 -11.72 -12.02 9.12
CA LEU A 142 -11.13 -13.29 9.52
C LEU A 142 -10.57 -14.05 8.32
N ALA A 143 -11.32 -14.11 7.21
CA ALA A 143 -10.86 -14.73 5.97
C ALA A 143 -9.56 -14.13 5.43
N MET A 144 -9.41 -12.81 5.50
CA MET A 144 -8.19 -12.10 5.12
C MET A 144 -6.98 -12.61 5.93
N TYR A 145 -7.11 -12.74 7.25
CA TYR A 145 -6.02 -13.24 8.10
C TYR A 145 -5.80 -14.75 7.99
N GLU A 146 -6.86 -15.55 7.85
CA GLU A 146 -6.79 -17.00 7.63
C GLU A 146 -5.87 -17.36 6.45
N VAL A 147 -5.89 -16.58 5.35
CA VAL A 147 -5.04 -16.84 4.17
C VAL A 147 -3.57 -16.69 4.48
N VAL A 148 -3.18 -15.70 5.28
CA VAL A 148 -1.77 -15.35 5.52
C VAL A 148 -1.18 -16.15 6.68
N LEU A 149 -1.98 -16.44 7.69
CA LEU A 149 -1.54 -17.11 8.92
C LEU A 149 -1.80 -18.62 8.89
N GLY A 150 -2.69 -19.12 8.03
CA GLY A 150 -3.02 -20.53 7.92
C GLY A 150 -3.51 -21.10 9.26
N ASP A 151 -3.05 -22.31 9.59
CA ASP A 151 -3.44 -23.02 10.82
C ASP A 151 -3.12 -22.23 12.10
N LYS A 152 -2.03 -21.44 12.08
CA LYS A 152 -1.60 -20.62 13.21
C LYS A 152 -2.59 -19.53 13.60
N PHE A 153 -3.50 -19.16 12.70
CA PHE A 153 -4.49 -18.12 12.99
C PHE A 153 -5.41 -18.49 14.16
N TRP A 154 -5.67 -19.79 14.33
CA TRP A 154 -6.57 -20.31 15.34
C TRP A 154 -5.86 -20.87 16.57
N GLU A 155 -4.53 -20.91 16.54
CA GLU A 155 -3.71 -21.32 17.67
C GLU A 155 -3.65 -20.17 18.69
N LYS A 156 -3.89 -20.50 19.96
CA LYS A 156 -3.83 -19.55 21.09
C LYS A 156 -2.50 -19.63 21.81
#